data_AF-A0A8J6KE40-F1
#
_entry.id   AF-A0A8J6KE40-F1
#
_cell.length_a   1.000
_cell.length_b   1.000
_cell.length_c   1.000
_cell.angle_alpha   90.00
_cell.angle_beta   90.00
_cell.angle_gamma   90.00
#
_symmetry.space_group_name_H-M   'P 1'
#
loop_
_entity.id
_entity.type
_entity.pdbx_description
1 polymer ?
#
loop_
_entity_poly.entity_id
_entity_poly.type
_entity_poly.pdbx_seq_one_letter_code
_entity_poly.pdbx_strand_id
1 'polypeptide(L)'
;MGEKNESTMASHIEKITLGISKILESSPGVTDVKMEELPPAERHTIVSWEQKHSCTLPDDLKNFYLMTDGFHMSWFVKMDDTPVQVGSMIINSISNLIHLKASSSYSLPNSPTLADLDDNEEEEGLPEKPHFDSRNVIFELDPCDGIGKVCLVYRKHKAGEMTPDPTIWFLDRALYWHFLTDTFTAYYRILLCHLGLPQWQYSFTSYGLSPQAKVRAHH
;
A
#
# COMPACT_ATOMS: atom_id res chain seq x y z
N MET A 1 24.53 1.58 -27.83
CA MET A 1 24.45 1.67 -26.35
C MET A 1 23.02 1.79 -25.83
N GLY A 2 22.04 2.21 -26.65
CA GLY A 2 20.61 2.28 -26.27
C GLY A 2 19.89 0.93 -26.12
N GLU A 3 20.10 -0.03 -27.03
CA GLU A 3 19.37 -1.32 -27.03
C GLU A 3 19.67 -2.22 -25.81
N LYS A 4 20.87 -2.12 -25.23
CA LYS A 4 21.23 -2.87 -24.01
C LYS A 4 20.51 -2.36 -22.77
N ASN A 5 20.23 -1.06 -22.69
CA ASN A 5 19.51 -0.47 -21.57
C ASN A 5 18.01 -0.83 -21.65
N GLU A 6 17.38 -0.69 -22.82
CA GLU A 6 15.98 -1.06 -23.02
C GLU A 6 15.71 -2.55 -22.74
N SER A 7 16.59 -3.45 -23.18
CA SER A 7 16.47 -4.90 -22.89
C SER A 7 16.58 -5.22 -21.40
N THR A 8 17.48 -4.54 -20.68
CA THR A 8 17.67 -4.73 -19.24
C THR A 8 16.49 -4.14 -18.45
N MET A 9 15.97 -2.99 -18.91
CA MET A 9 14.79 -2.32 -18.35
C MET A 9 13.52 -3.15 -18.51
N ALA A 10 13.24 -3.65 -19.71
CA ALA A 10 12.10 -4.54 -19.95
C ALA A 10 12.17 -5.81 -19.08
N SER A 11 13.37 -6.39 -18.91
CA SER A 11 13.58 -7.55 -18.03
C SER A 11 13.39 -7.22 -16.55
N HIS A 12 13.75 -6.01 -16.10
CA HIS A 12 13.57 -5.57 -14.72
C HIS A 12 12.10 -5.31 -14.40
N ILE A 13 11.39 -4.60 -15.29
CA ILE A 13 9.95 -4.34 -15.21
C ILE A 13 9.18 -5.67 -15.15
N GLU A 14 9.52 -6.63 -16.02
CA GLU A 14 8.88 -7.95 -16.03
C GLU A 14 9.07 -8.71 -14.71
N LYS A 15 10.25 -8.60 -14.09
CA LYS A 15 10.53 -9.24 -12.79
C LYS A 15 9.74 -8.60 -11.64
N ILE A 16 9.70 -7.26 -11.59
CA ILE A 16 9.01 -6.53 -10.52
C ILE A 16 7.49 -6.68 -10.66
N THR A 17 6.97 -6.56 -11.88
CA THR A 17 5.52 -6.67 -12.14
C THR A 17 5.03 -8.11 -12.31
N LEU A 18 5.93 -9.10 -12.20
CA LEU A 18 5.61 -10.53 -12.44
C LEU A 18 4.93 -10.77 -13.80
N GLY A 19 5.31 -9.98 -14.82
CA GLY A 19 4.75 -10.05 -16.17
C GLY A 19 3.40 -9.33 -16.36
N ILE A 20 2.85 -8.69 -15.33
CA ILE A 20 1.58 -7.93 -15.42
C ILE A 20 1.67 -6.79 -16.45
N SER A 21 2.84 -6.16 -16.63
CA SER A 21 3.02 -5.13 -17.66
C SER A 21 2.68 -5.62 -19.06
N LYS A 22 3.14 -6.83 -19.42
CA LYS A 22 2.85 -7.44 -20.73
C LYS A 22 1.38 -7.79 -20.88
N ILE A 23 0.73 -8.23 -19.80
CA ILE A 23 -0.70 -8.54 -19.82
C ILE A 23 -1.50 -7.26 -20.10
N LEU A 24 -1.19 -6.17 -19.40
CA LEU A 24 -1.83 -4.87 -19.60
C LEU A 24 -1.59 -4.35 -21.02
N GLU A 25 -0.37 -4.43 -21.55
CA GLU A 25 -0.05 -4.03 -22.93
C GLU A 25 -0.77 -4.88 -23.98
N SER A 26 -1.06 -6.15 -23.68
CA SER A 26 -1.80 -7.06 -24.57
C SER A 26 -3.32 -6.87 -24.51
N SER A 27 -3.83 -6.17 -23.50
CA SER A 27 -5.26 -5.99 -23.28
C SER A 27 -5.86 -4.99 -24.28
N PRO A 28 -7.01 -5.32 -24.91
CA PRO A 28 -7.66 -4.43 -25.87
C PRO A 28 -8.03 -3.07 -25.25
N GLY A 29 -7.57 -1.99 -25.87
CA GLY A 29 -7.92 -0.62 -25.46
C GLY A 29 -7.03 -0.03 -24.35
N VAL A 30 -6.16 -0.83 -23.73
CA VAL A 30 -5.14 -0.30 -22.81
C VAL A 30 -4.12 0.53 -23.61
N THR A 31 -3.80 1.70 -23.07
CA THR A 31 -2.85 2.66 -23.62
C THR A 31 -1.98 3.20 -22.49
N ASP A 32 -0.80 3.71 -22.82
CA ASP A 32 0.07 4.45 -21.88
C ASP A 32 0.35 3.73 -20.56
N VAL A 33 0.81 2.46 -20.63
CA VAL A 33 1.36 1.79 -19.46
C VAL A 33 2.68 2.47 -19.07
N LYS A 34 2.70 3.11 -17.90
CA LYS A 34 3.85 3.84 -17.38
C LYS A 34 4.29 3.22 -16.07
N MET A 35 5.57 2.90 -15.99
CA MET A 35 6.22 2.49 -14.76
C MET A 35 7.33 3.48 -14.45
N GLU A 36 7.37 3.98 -13.22
CA GLU A 36 8.45 4.85 -12.77
C GLU A 36 9.63 4.00 -12.28
N GLU A 37 10.82 4.30 -12.78
CA GLU A 37 12.04 3.65 -12.34
C GLU A 37 12.52 4.28 -11.03
N LEU A 38 12.30 3.56 -9.94
CA LEU A 38 12.74 3.96 -8.61
C LEU A 38 14.02 3.18 -8.25
N PRO A 39 15.15 3.89 -8.01
CA PRO A 39 16.40 3.23 -7.67
C PRO A 39 16.28 2.48 -6.34
N PRO A 40 17.13 1.47 -6.08
CA PRO A 40 17.18 0.80 -4.78
C PRO A 40 17.45 1.77 -3.63
N ALA A 41 16.80 1.55 -2.50
CA ALA A 41 17.08 2.28 -1.27
C ALA A 41 18.47 1.91 -0.74
N GLU A 42 19.22 2.92 -0.29
CA GLU A 42 20.51 2.68 0.34
C GLU A 42 20.32 2.02 1.71
N ARG A 43 21.16 1.03 2.03
CA ARG A 43 21.07 0.30 3.31
C ARG A 43 21.06 1.23 4.52
N HIS A 44 21.84 2.31 4.47
CA HIS A 44 21.92 3.25 5.57
C HIS A 44 20.62 4.06 5.74
N THR A 45 19.88 4.32 4.66
CA THR A 45 18.56 4.98 4.72
C THR A 45 17.56 4.09 5.43
N ILE A 46 17.59 2.78 5.14
CA ILE A 46 16.77 1.79 5.86
C ILE A 46 17.10 1.77 7.34
N VAL A 47 18.38 1.61 7.69
CA VAL A 47 18.82 1.59 9.10
C VAL A 47 18.46 2.91 9.81
N SER A 48 18.63 4.05 9.14
CA SER A 48 18.28 5.36 9.70
C SER A 48 16.77 5.49 9.93
N TRP A 49 15.95 4.97 9.02
CA TRP A 49 14.50 4.93 9.17
C TRP A 49 14.09 4.04 10.36
N GLU A 50 14.69 2.85 10.48
CA GLU A 50 14.42 1.91 11.58
C GLU A 50 14.80 2.52 12.94
N GLN A 51 15.97 3.16 13.03
CA GLN A 51 16.42 3.87 14.23
C GLN A 51 15.52 5.05 14.58
N LYS A 52 15.11 5.84 13.59
CA LYS A 52 14.23 7.01 13.79
C LYS A 52 12.86 6.62 14.35
N HIS A 53 12.34 5.48 13.92
CA HIS A 53 10.98 5.04 14.27
C HIS A 53 10.96 3.97 15.36
N SER A 54 12.13 3.54 15.85
CA SER A 54 12.28 2.48 16.87
C SER A 54 11.54 1.18 16.49
N CYS A 55 11.56 0.82 15.21
CA CYS A 55 10.98 -0.42 14.69
C CYS A 55 11.82 -0.96 13.54
N THR A 56 11.72 -2.27 13.27
CA THR A 56 12.41 -2.93 12.17
C THR A 56 11.46 -3.19 11.02
N LEU A 57 11.89 -2.94 9.78
CA LEU A 57 11.11 -3.35 8.61
C LEU A 57 11.09 -4.89 8.52
N PRO A 58 9.96 -5.50 8.14
CA PRO A 58 9.91 -6.93 7.88
C PRO A 58 10.84 -7.26 6.71
N ASP A 59 11.42 -8.47 6.74
CA ASP A 59 12.49 -8.84 5.82
C ASP A 59 12.07 -8.74 4.34
N ASP A 60 10.81 -9.05 4.04
CA ASP A 60 10.32 -8.98 2.66
C ASP A 60 10.16 -7.55 2.14
N LEU A 61 9.63 -6.63 2.95
CA LEU A 61 9.59 -5.20 2.62
C LEU A 61 10.99 -4.57 2.56
N LYS A 62 11.89 -4.98 3.46
CA LYS A 62 13.29 -4.55 3.43
C LYS A 62 13.99 -4.99 2.15
N ASN A 63 13.83 -6.25 1.77
CA ASN A 63 14.37 -6.78 0.52
C ASN A 63 13.78 -6.09 -0.71
N PHE A 64 12.48 -5.75 -0.66
CA PHE A 64 11.84 -4.95 -1.69
C PHE A 64 12.50 -3.57 -1.82
N TYR A 65 12.67 -2.83 -0.72
CA TYR A 65 13.34 -1.52 -0.78
C TYR A 65 14.80 -1.59 -1.22
N LEU A 66 15.52 -2.66 -0.87
CA LEU A 66 16.87 -2.92 -1.37
C LEU A 66 16.91 -3.30 -2.86
N MET A 67 15.76 -3.57 -3.47
CA MET A 67 15.62 -3.80 -4.91
C MET A 67 15.08 -2.56 -5.64
N THR A 68 14.14 -1.82 -5.03
CA THR A 68 13.52 -0.59 -5.58
C THR A 68 12.91 0.24 -4.44
N ASP A 69 13.22 1.55 -4.37
CA ASP A 69 12.73 2.43 -3.30
C ASP A 69 11.29 2.91 -3.55
N GLY A 70 10.34 1.99 -3.41
CA GLY A 70 8.93 2.20 -3.73
C GLY A 70 8.55 1.60 -5.08
N PHE A 71 7.31 1.81 -5.49
CA PHE A 71 6.80 1.35 -6.78
C PHE A 71 5.69 2.26 -7.25
N HIS A 72 5.71 2.63 -8.53
CA HIS A 72 4.63 3.38 -9.13
C HIS A 72 4.42 2.89 -10.56
N MET A 73 3.23 2.37 -10.81
CA MET A 73 2.80 1.93 -12.13
C MET A 73 1.38 2.41 -12.39
N SER A 74 1.16 3.07 -13.52
CA SER A 74 -0.16 3.54 -13.94
C SER A 74 -0.43 3.13 -15.38
N TRP A 75 -1.72 2.98 -15.71
CA TRP A 75 -2.12 2.63 -17.07
C TRP A 75 -3.48 3.24 -17.40
N PHE A 76 -3.69 3.47 -18.70
CA PHE A 76 -4.83 4.18 -19.24
C PHE A 76 -5.61 3.26 -20.17
N VAL A 77 -6.86 3.61 -20.44
CA VAL A 77 -7.68 3.00 -21.50
C VAL A 77 -8.20 4.11 -22.38
N LYS A 78 -8.21 3.87 -23.69
CA LYS A 78 -8.80 4.79 -24.66
C LYS A 78 -10.32 4.64 -24.68
N MET A 79 -11.04 5.62 -24.13
CA MET A 79 -12.51 5.74 -24.23
C MET A 79 -12.85 6.96 -25.08
N ASP A 80 -13.55 6.77 -26.20
CA ASP A 80 -14.01 7.85 -27.11
C ASP A 80 -12.91 8.88 -27.45
N ASP A 81 -11.73 8.39 -27.86
CA ASP A 81 -10.52 9.17 -28.16
C ASP A 81 -9.89 9.96 -26.99
N THR A 82 -10.38 9.78 -25.76
CA THR A 82 -9.77 10.33 -24.55
C THR A 82 -9.08 9.23 -23.72
N PRO A 83 -7.79 9.40 -23.35
CA PRO A 83 -7.13 8.49 -22.43
C PRO A 83 -7.65 8.72 -21.02
N VAL A 84 -8.24 7.70 -20.42
CA VAL A 84 -8.73 7.71 -19.03
C VAL A 84 -7.83 6.82 -18.19
N GLN A 85 -7.31 7.31 -17.07
CA GLN A 85 -6.52 6.47 -16.17
C GLN A 85 -7.44 5.43 -15.53
N VAL A 86 -7.14 4.15 -15.75
CA VAL A 86 -7.97 3.04 -15.28
C VAL A 86 -7.31 2.28 -14.15
N GLY A 87 -5.99 2.30 -14.02
CA GLY A 87 -5.33 1.72 -12.86
C GLY A 87 -4.09 2.49 -12.41
N SER A 88 -3.84 2.41 -11.11
CA SER A 88 -2.67 2.96 -10.43
C SER A 88 -2.25 2.02 -9.31
N MET A 89 -0.97 1.66 -9.28
CA MET A 89 -0.36 0.86 -8.25
C MET A 89 0.76 1.68 -7.64
N ILE A 90 0.70 1.90 -6.33
CA ILE A 90 1.66 2.74 -5.60
C ILE A 90 2.13 2.01 -4.35
N ILE A 91 3.44 1.99 -4.14
CA ILE A 91 4.08 1.70 -2.86
C ILE A 91 5.01 2.86 -2.56
N ASN A 92 4.78 3.53 -1.44
CA ASN A 92 5.59 4.65 -1.00
C ASN A 92 7.06 4.24 -0.83
N SER A 93 7.98 5.14 -1.20
CA SER A 93 9.39 5.00 -0.86
C SER A 93 9.57 5.03 0.65
N ILE A 94 10.70 4.49 1.14
CA ILE A 94 10.97 4.43 2.58
C ILE A 94 10.97 5.83 3.23
N SER A 95 11.44 6.84 2.51
CA SER A 95 11.47 8.23 2.97
C SER A 95 10.09 8.86 3.06
N ASN A 96 9.13 8.35 2.25
CA ASN A 96 7.76 8.82 2.18
C ASN A 96 6.78 7.92 2.97
N LEU A 97 7.27 6.98 3.78
CA LEU A 97 6.42 6.25 4.73
C LEU A 97 5.91 7.22 5.81
N ILE A 98 4.66 7.64 5.68
CA ILE A 98 4.03 8.60 6.59
C ILE A 98 3.59 7.86 7.86
N HIS A 99 4.14 8.26 9.01
CA HIS A 99 3.64 7.80 10.30
C HIS A 99 2.27 8.42 10.59
N LEU A 100 1.24 7.60 10.62
CA LEU A 100 -0.11 8.01 11.00
C LEU A 100 -0.18 8.12 12.53
N LYS A 101 -0.09 9.35 13.03
CA LYS A 101 -0.31 9.65 14.44
C LYS A 101 -1.77 10.02 14.67
N ALA A 102 -2.33 9.66 15.82
CA ALA A 102 -3.47 10.38 16.38
C ALA A 102 -3.05 11.86 16.49
N SER A 103 -3.56 12.70 15.59
CA SER A 103 -3.13 14.08 15.45
C SER A 103 -3.40 14.87 16.73
N SER A 104 -2.34 15.32 17.40
CA SER A 104 -2.40 16.18 18.58
C SER A 104 -1.84 17.59 18.30
N SER A 105 -1.82 18.03 17.03
CA SER A 105 -1.20 19.32 16.68
C SER A 105 -2.02 20.53 17.13
N TYR A 106 -3.32 20.35 17.44
CA TYR A 106 -4.23 21.40 17.90
C TYR A 106 -5.17 20.95 19.02
N SER A 107 -4.87 19.85 19.71
CA SER A 107 -5.73 19.32 20.77
C SER A 107 -5.64 20.21 22.02
N LEU A 108 -6.72 20.92 22.33
CA LEU A 108 -6.97 21.43 23.67
C LEU A 108 -6.88 20.27 24.69
N PRO A 109 -6.50 20.51 25.95
CA PRO A 109 -6.66 19.50 27.00
C PRO A 109 -8.12 19.01 26.98
N ASN A 110 -8.32 17.70 26.83
CA ASN A 110 -9.62 17.01 26.69
C ASN A 110 -10.36 17.18 25.34
N SER A 111 -9.69 17.59 24.25
CA SER A 111 -10.28 17.49 22.91
C SER A 111 -10.39 16.03 22.47
N PRO A 112 -11.50 15.61 21.83
CA PRO A 112 -11.58 14.29 21.21
C PRO A 112 -10.47 14.14 20.16
N THR A 113 -9.89 12.96 20.12
CA THR A 113 -8.76 12.53 19.29
C THR A 113 -9.19 11.33 18.43
N LEU A 114 -8.35 10.92 17.47
CA LEU A 114 -8.60 9.69 16.69
C LEU A 114 -8.68 8.42 17.55
N ALA A 115 -8.11 8.43 18.77
CA ALA A 115 -8.22 7.31 19.70
C ALA A 115 -9.61 7.18 20.33
N ASP A 116 -10.46 8.21 20.26
CA ASP A 116 -11.82 8.20 20.82
C ASP A 116 -12.87 7.63 19.84
N LEU A 117 -12.46 7.30 18.61
CA LEU A 117 -13.33 6.70 17.58
C LEU A 117 -13.34 5.16 17.62
N ASP A 118 -12.61 4.54 18.55
CA ASP A 118 -12.46 3.10 18.62
C ASP A 118 -13.72 2.43 19.21
N ASP A 119 -14.47 1.71 18.36
CA ASP A 119 -15.63 0.90 18.76
C ASP A 119 -15.17 -0.50 19.19
N ASN A 120 -15.49 -0.91 20.42
CA ASN A 120 -15.00 -2.15 21.06
C ASN A 120 -15.75 -3.43 20.58
N GLU A 121 -16.13 -3.51 19.32
CA GLU A 121 -16.73 -4.73 18.77
C GLU A 121 -15.64 -5.73 18.36
N GLU A 122 -15.21 -6.54 19.33
CA GLU A 122 -14.36 -7.71 19.10
C GLU A 122 -15.14 -8.78 18.32
N GLU A 123 -14.84 -8.96 17.04
CA GLU A 123 -15.35 -10.10 16.26
C GLU A 123 -14.50 -11.34 16.55
N GLU A 124 -15.10 -12.35 17.19
CA GLU A 124 -14.42 -13.63 17.49
C GLU A 124 -13.86 -14.28 16.22
N GLY A 125 -12.56 -14.58 16.22
CA GLY A 125 -11.88 -15.27 15.12
C GLY A 125 -11.20 -14.38 14.08
N LEU A 126 -11.33 -13.05 14.18
CA LEU A 126 -10.60 -12.09 13.34
C LEU A 126 -9.39 -11.48 14.07
N PRO A 127 -8.36 -11.01 13.34
CA PRO A 127 -7.26 -10.26 13.94
C PRO A 127 -7.78 -9.01 14.68
N GLU A 128 -7.21 -8.71 15.84
CA GLU A 128 -7.53 -7.50 16.61
C GLU A 128 -7.35 -6.24 15.75
N LYS A 129 -8.39 -5.40 15.65
CA LYS A 129 -8.33 -4.19 14.82
C LYS A 129 -7.25 -3.24 15.36
N PRO A 130 -6.44 -2.61 14.49
CA PRO A 130 -5.51 -1.57 14.90
C PRO A 130 -6.24 -0.42 15.59
N HIS A 131 -5.53 0.27 16.47
CA HIS A 131 -5.99 1.45 17.20
C HIS A 131 -5.03 2.60 16.96
N PHE A 132 -5.53 3.83 16.92
CA PHE A 132 -4.70 5.04 16.76
C PHE A 132 -3.97 5.47 18.05
N ASP A 133 -4.01 4.64 19.08
CA ASP A 133 -3.39 4.89 20.37
C ASP A 133 -1.93 4.41 20.43
N SER A 134 -1.37 4.41 21.65
CA SER A 134 0.03 4.05 21.87
C SER A 134 0.34 2.56 21.64
N ARG A 135 -0.68 1.69 21.50
CA ARG A 135 -0.51 0.24 21.28
C ARG A 135 -0.03 -0.08 19.87
N ASN A 136 -0.26 0.80 18.90
CA ASN A 136 0.14 0.58 17.52
C ASN A 136 1.07 1.68 17.00
N VAL A 137 1.91 1.32 16.04
CA VAL A 137 2.65 2.27 15.21
C VAL A 137 2.34 1.96 13.76
N ILE A 138 1.86 2.98 13.05
CA ILE A 138 1.17 2.79 11.78
C ILE A 138 1.89 3.62 10.71
N PHE A 139 2.29 2.99 9.62
CA PHE A 139 2.89 3.66 8.48
C PHE A 139 2.04 3.48 7.23
N GLU A 140 1.82 4.55 6.48
CA GLU A 140 1.14 4.49 5.19
C GLU A 140 2.06 3.91 4.11
N LEU A 141 1.70 2.73 3.59
CA LEU A 141 2.38 2.07 2.48
C LEU A 141 1.86 2.55 1.13
N ASP A 142 0.54 2.71 0.99
CA ASP A 142 -0.13 3.10 -0.26
C ASP A 142 -1.22 4.13 0.07
N PRO A 143 -1.19 5.33 -0.55
CA PRO A 143 -2.21 6.37 -0.35
C PRO A 143 -3.54 6.06 -1.04
N CYS A 144 -3.61 5.00 -1.86
CA CYS A 144 -4.80 4.51 -2.57
C CYS A 144 -5.62 5.63 -3.24
N ASP A 145 -4.97 6.63 -3.84
CA ASP A 145 -5.64 7.76 -4.52
C ASP A 145 -6.80 8.41 -3.71
N GLY A 146 -6.65 8.47 -2.38
CA GLY A 146 -7.59 9.14 -1.48
C GLY A 146 -8.88 8.37 -1.18
N ILE A 147 -9.05 7.13 -1.64
CA ILE A 147 -10.20 6.28 -1.27
C ILE A 147 -10.04 5.57 0.09
N GLY A 148 -8.87 5.71 0.70
CA GLY A 148 -8.44 5.06 1.93
C GLY A 148 -6.91 5.05 1.97
N LYS A 149 -6.32 4.19 2.79
CA LYS A 149 -4.87 4.00 2.90
C LYS A 149 -4.58 2.54 3.18
N VAL A 150 -3.56 1.96 2.54
CA VAL A 150 -2.99 0.71 3.04
C VAL A 150 -1.86 1.03 3.99
N CYS A 151 -1.91 0.42 5.16
CA CYS A 151 -1.04 0.71 6.27
C CYS A 151 -0.27 -0.53 6.74
N LEU A 152 1.01 -0.33 7.04
CA LEU A 152 1.85 -1.24 7.81
C LEU A 152 1.62 -0.96 9.30
N VAL A 153 1.13 -1.95 10.03
CA VAL A 153 0.73 -1.82 11.43
C VAL A 153 1.64 -2.68 12.29
N TYR A 154 2.44 -2.01 13.12
CA TYR A 154 3.21 -2.64 14.19
C TYR A 154 2.42 -2.61 15.49
N ARG A 155 2.43 -3.72 16.23
CA ARG A 155 1.81 -3.80 17.56
C ARG A 155 2.88 -3.76 18.64
N LYS A 156 2.59 -3.08 19.74
CA LYS A 156 3.42 -3.13 20.95
C LYS A 156 2.90 -4.18 21.91
N HIS A 157 3.79 -5.03 22.40
CA HIS A 157 3.46 -5.92 23.50
C HIS A 157 3.26 -5.13 24.80
N LYS A 158 2.60 -5.75 25.79
CA LYS A 158 2.37 -5.19 27.13
C LYS A 158 3.65 -4.73 27.85
N ALA A 159 4.82 -5.22 27.44
CA ALA A 159 6.13 -4.80 27.94
C ALA A 159 6.71 -3.54 27.26
N GLY A 160 6.00 -2.94 26.30
CA GLY A 160 6.45 -1.78 25.53
C GLY A 160 7.35 -2.10 24.33
N GLU A 161 7.73 -3.36 24.15
CA GLU A 161 8.52 -3.84 23.01
C GLU A 161 7.66 -3.99 21.74
N MET A 162 8.21 -3.61 20.60
CA MET A 162 7.55 -3.69 19.30
C MET A 162 7.62 -5.10 18.72
N THR A 163 6.53 -5.60 18.14
CA THR A 163 6.57 -6.84 17.35
C THR A 163 7.40 -6.63 16.08
N PRO A 164 8.32 -7.55 15.74
CA PRO A 164 9.10 -7.44 14.50
C PRO A 164 8.25 -7.70 13.25
N ASP A 165 7.11 -8.37 13.42
CA ASP A 165 6.21 -8.79 12.35
C ASP A 165 4.99 -7.85 12.32
N PRO A 166 5.02 -6.78 11.51
CA PRO A 166 3.84 -5.95 11.28
C PRO A 166 2.83 -6.65 10.38
N THR A 167 1.57 -6.23 10.48
CA THR A 167 0.47 -6.69 9.62
C THR A 167 0.05 -5.57 8.67
N ILE A 168 -0.66 -5.93 7.59
CA ILE A 168 -1.10 -4.96 6.57
C ILE A 168 -2.62 -4.84 6.58
N TRP A 169 -3.08 -3.60 6.70
CA TRP A 169 -4.49 -3.24 6.84
C TRP A 169 -4.89 -2.16 5.86
N PHE A 170 -6.12 -2.21 5.38
CA PHE A 170 -6.75 -1.10 4.67
C PHE A 170 -7.55 -0.25 5.67
N LEU A 171 -7.22 1.02 5.75
CA LEU A 171 -7.96 2.05 6.47
C LEU A 171 -8.85 2.79 5.48
N ASP A 172 -10.16 2.64 5.61
CA ASP A 172 -11.10 3.36 4.72
C ASP A 172 -11.31 4.83 5.14
N ARG A 173 -12.08 5.57 4.34
CA ARG A 173 -12.37 7.00 4.62
C ARG A 173 -13.24 7.23 5.86
N ALA A 174 -13.94 6.21 6.33
CA ALA A 174 -14.72 6.26 7.57
C ALA A 174 -13.87 5.82 8.78
N LEU A 175 -12.56 5.60 8.59
CA LEU A 175 -11.60 5.17 9.58
C LEU A 175 -11.82 3.74 10.10
N TYR A 176 -12.51 2.90 9.34
CA TYR A 176 -12.60 1.48 9.65
C TYR A 176 -11.37 0.73 9.14
N TRP A 177 -10.91 -0.19 9.98
CA TRP A 177 -9.80 -1.09 9.69
C TRP A 177 -10.30 -2.39 9.09
N HIS A 178 -9.72 -2.74 7.93
CA HIS A 178 -10.00 -3.98 7.21
C HIS A 178 -8.69 -4.74 7.02
N PHE A 179 -8.63 -5.96 7.53
CA PHE A 179 -7.43 -6.78 7.41
C PHE A 179 -7.20 -7.18 5.95
N LEU A 180 -5.97 -7.02 5.46
CA LEU A 180 -5.59 -7.49 4.12
C LEU A 180 -4.73 -8.74 4.21
N THR A 181 -3.62 -8.69 4.96
CA THR A 181 -2.63 -9.77 4.99
C THR A 181 -1.58 -9.58 6.08
N ASP A 182 -0.85 -10.65 6.39
CA ASP A 182 0.24 -10.68 7.37
C ASP A 182 1.61 -10.29 6.79
N THR A 183 1.78 -10.23 5.46
CA THR A 183 3.09 -9.98 4.83
C THR A 183 3.02 -9.00 3.67
N PHE A 184 4.09 -8.24 3.47
CA PHE A 184 4.22 -7.32 2.33
C PHE A 184 4.18 -8.07 1.01
N THR A 185 4.84 -9.22 0.92
CA THR A 185 4.85 -10.03 -0.31
C THR A 185 3.44 -10.43 -0.74
N ALA A 186 2.60 -10.85 0.21
CA ALA A 186 1.21 -11.19 -0.10
C ALA A 186 0.41 -9.94 -0.50
N TYR A 187 0.62 -8.80 0.16
CA TYR A 187 -0.03 -7.54 -0.22
C TYR A 187 0.35 -7.11 -1.64
N TYR A 188 1.64 -7.15 -1.96
CA TYR A 188 2.16 -6.81 -3.27
C TYR A 188 1.57 -7.71 -4.37
N ARG A 189 1.39 -9.01 -4.10
CA ARG A 189 0.69 -9.92 -5.02
C ARG A 189 -0.78 -9.55 -5.20
N ILE A 190 -1.49 -9.23 -4.12
CA ILE A 190 -2.88 -8.79 -4.20
C ILE A 190 -2.98 -7.51 -5.06
N LEU A 191 -2.12 -6.52 -4.83
CA LEU A 191 -2.04 -5.29 -5.63
C LEU A 191 -1.88 -5.58 -7.12
N LEU A 192 -0.92 -6.47 -7.47
CA LEU A 192 -0.69 -6.90 -8.84
C LEU A 192 -1.88 -7.68 -9.43
N CYS A 193 -2.50 -8.58 -8.66
CA CYS A 193 -3.68 -9.35 -9.09
C CYS A 193 -4.88 -8.46 -9.41
N HIS A 194 -5.03 -7.34 -8.69
CA HIS A 194 -6.10 -6.37 -8.95
C HIS A 194 -5.72 -5.28 -9.96
N LEU A 195 -4.53 -5.34 -10.55
CA LEU A 195 -4.05 -4.43 -11.59
C LEU A 195 -4.11 -2.94 -11.18
N GLY A 196 -4.13 -2.63 -9.89
CA GLY A 196 -4.30 -1.26 -9.41
C GLY A 196 -5.64 -0.61 -9.79
N LEU A 197 -6.68 -1.40 -10.08
CA LEU A 197 -8.00 -0.90 -10.43
C LEU A 197 -8.62 -0.08 -9.27
N PRO A 198 -9.24 1.08 -9.52
CA PRO A 198 -9.84 1.89 -8.49
C PRO A 198 -10.77 1.09 -7.59
N GLN A 199 -10.62 1.28 -6.28
CA GLN A 199 -11.48 0.69 -5.25
C GLN A 199 -11.38 -0.83 -5.10
N TRP A 200 -10.34 -1.48 -5.66
CA TRP A 200 -10.16 -2.91 -5.50
C TRP A 200 -10.05 -3.33 -4.03
N GLN A 201 -9.53 -2.47 -3.15
CA GLN A 201 -9.37 -2.70 -1.71
C GLN A 201 -10.73 -2.94 -1.02
N TYR A 202 -11.82 -2.34 -1.53
CA TYR A 202 -13.17 -2.55 -0.99
C TYR A 202 -13.68 -3.99 -1.17
N SER A 203 -13.02 -4.81 -2.00
CA SER A 203 -13.31 -6.25 -2.10
C SER A 203 -13.04 -7.01 -0.80
N PHE A 204 -12.22 -6.45 0.10
CA PHE A 204 -11.90 -6.99 1.42
C PHE A 204 -12.76 -6.39 2.54
N THR A 205 -13.77 -5.58 2.20
CA THR A 205 -14.66 -4.92 3.16
C THR A 205 -16.07 -5.51 3.07
N SER A 206 -16.86 -5.38 4.13
CA SER A 206 -18.26 -5.83 4.15
C SER A 206 -19.16 -5.08 3.16
N TYR A 207 -18.75 -3.90 2.69
CA TYR A 207 -19.45 -3.10 1.69
C TYR A 207 -19.33 -3.68 0.28
N GLY A 208 -18.23 -4.39 0.00
CA GLY A 208 -17.89 -4.90 -1.33
C GLY A 208 -17.57 -3.81 -2.36
N LEU A 209 -17.29 -4.24 -3.60
CA LEU A 209 -16.97 -3.33 -4.70
C LEU A 209 -18.15 -2.44 -5.07
N SER A 210 -17.87 -1.17 -5.37
CA SER A 210 -18.87 -0.25 -5.92
C SER A 210 -19.40 -0.77 -7.27
N PRO A 211 -20.63 -0.40 -7.66
CA PRO A 211 -21.18 -0.80 -8.96
C PRO A 211 -20.26 -0.41 -10.14
N GLN A 212 -19.59 0.74 -10.05
CA GLN A 212 -18.66 1.20 -11.09
C GLN A 212 -17.37 0.35 -11.13
N ALA A 213 -16.85 -0.07 -9.98
CA ALA A 213 -15.69 -0.96 -9.91
C ALA A 213 -16.01 -2.37 -10.46
N LYS A 214 -17.22 -2.88 -10.22
CA LYS A 214 -17.67 -4.17 -10.77
C LYS A 214 -17.73 -4.17 -12.29
N VAL A 215 -18.20 -3.08 -12.90
CA VAL A 215 -18.25 -2.95 -14.37
C VAL A 215 -16.85 -2.92 -14.98
N ARG A 216 -15.88 -2.28 -14.31
CA ARG A 216 -14.48 -2.21 -14.77
C ARG A 216 -13.70 -3.51 -14.60
N ALA A 217 -14.12 -4.42 -13.72
CA ALA A 217 -13.49 -5.72 -13.53
C ALA A 217 -13.91 -6.77 -14.60
N HIS A 218 -14.98 -6.50 -15.35
CA HIS A 218 -15.51 -7.38 -16.40
C HIS A 218 -15.16 -6.94 -17.82
N HIS A 219 -14.38 -5.87 -17.97
CA HIS A 219 -13.88 -5.34 -19.24
C HIS A 219 -12.35 -5.42 -19.26
#